data_AF-A0A6J5DAA0-F1
#
_entry.id   AF-A0A6J5DAA0-F1
#
_cell.length_a   1.000
_cell.length_b   1.000
_cell.length_c   1.000
_cell.angle_alpha   90.00
_cell.angle_beta   90.00
_cell.angle_gamma   90.00
#
_symmetry.space_group_name_H-M   'P 1'
#
loop_
_entity.id
_entity.type
_entity.pdbx_description
1 polymer ?
#
loop_
_entity_poly.entity_id
_entity_poly.type
_entity_poly.pdbx_seq_one_letter_code
_entity_poly.pdbx_strand_id
1 'polypeptide(L)'
;MGLNEAPQLFHFEVESSENLTFIPMCVRFNLDRFGLRISLPQWQMLPHEDRALLARFPVDEDTAIEPNFDHALYEMLRTHANVEPDWFTPEDAPAWRDTGTVPDGVLHQANVAQVAAPNLEQWAQLEPFKRYVLAKLSRKPEGNHDFVPAMKEFGLAR
;
A
#
# COMPACT_ATOMS: atom_id res chain seq x y z
N MET A 1 19.62 -11.66 2.73
CA MET A 1 18.20 -11.82 2.39
C MET A 1 17.73 -10.49 1.87
N GLY A 2 17.44 -10.45 0.57
CA GLY A 2 17.60 -9.25 -0.25
C GLY A 2 16.36 -8.39 -0.27
N LEU A 3 16.55 -7.11 0.01
CA LEU A 3 15.69 -6.07 -0.55
C LEU A 3 15.60 -6.28 -2.07
N ASN A 4 14.44 -6.00 -2.66
CA ASN A 4 14.30 -6.03 -4.12
C ASN A 4 15.32 -5.09 -4.77
N GLU A 5 15.71 -5.33 -6.02
CA GLU A 5 16.62 -4.43 -6.73
C GLU A 5 15.96 -3.06 -6.99
N ALA A 6 14.64 -3.05 -7.17
CA ALA A 6 13.84 -1.85 -7.40
C ALA A 6 12.66 -1.73 -6.42
N PRO A 7 12.18 -0.50 -6.16
CA PRO A 7 10.93 -0.27 -5.45
C PRO A 7 9.75 -1.02 -6.08
N GLN A 8 8.93 -1.69 -5.27
CA GLN A 8 7.70 -2.33 -5.74
C GLN A 8 6.58 -1.30 -5.85
N LEU A 9 6.62 -0.50 -6.90
CA LEU A 9 5.61 0.51 -7.22
C LEU A 9 4.75 0.04 -8.38
N PHE A 10 3.44 0.28 -8.29
CA PHE A 10 2.55 0.15 -9.44
C PHE A 10 2.77 1.27 -10.46
N HIS A 11 2.50 1.01 -11.73
CA HIS A 11 2.69 2.01 -12.77
C HIS A 11 1.85 3.26 -12.54
N PHE A 12 0.62 3.09 -12.07
CA PHE A 12 -0.24 4.24 -11.74
C PHE A 12 0.29 5.09 -10.58
N GLU A 13 0.95 4.49 -9.58
CA GLU A 13 1.44 5.25 -8.42
C GLU A 13 2.81 5.89 -8.67
N VAL A 14 3.54 5.50 -9.72
CA VAL A 14 4.84 6.12 -10.05
C VAL A 14 4.66 7.62 -10.25
N GLU A 15 3.64 8.04 -11.01
CA GLU A 15 3.34 9.47 -11.21
C GLU A 15 2.80 10.10 -9.92
N SER A 16 1.85 9.46 -9.25
CA SER A 16 1.20 9.97 -8.03
C SER A 16 2.14 10.06 -6.82
N SER A 17 3.19 9.23 -6.77
CA SER A 17 4.17 9.22 -5.69
C SER A 17 5.17 10.39 -5.75
N GLU A 18 5.22 11.13 -6.86
CA GLU A 18 6.14 12.25 -7.10
C GLU A 18 7.58 11.93 -6.65
N ASN A 19 8.18 10.87 -7.20
CA ASN A 19 9.52 10.42 -6.83
C ASN A 19 9.65 10.06 -5.33
N LEU A 20 8.70 9.27 -4.81
CA LEU A 20 8.60 8.88 -3.40
C LEU A 20 8.38 10.06 -2.44
N THR A 21 7.98 11.23 -2.91
CA THR A 21 7.56 12.37 -2.06
C THR A 21 6.32 12.03 -1.25
N PHE A 22 5.43 11.22 -1.82
CA PHE A 22 4.34 10.59 -1.08
C PHE A 22 4.67 9.15 -0.71
N ILE A 23 4.04 8.68 0.37
CA ILE A 23 4.21 7.30 0.85
C ILE A 23 3.52 6.36 -0.14
N PRO A 24 4.28 5.52 -0.88
CA PRO A 24 3.72 4.59 -1.85
C PRO A 24 2.94 3.47 -1.16
N MET A 25 2.11 2.76 -1.93
CA MET A 25 1.25 1.71 -1.40
C MET A 25 2.04 0.54 -0.80
N CYS A 26 3.20 0.19 -1.36
CA CYS A 26 4.06 -0.87 -0.81
C CYS A 26 4.57 -0.54 0.60
N VAL A 27 5.00 0.70 0.82
CA VAL A 27 5.43 1.17 2.14
C VAL A 27 4.24 1.24 3.09
N ARG A 28 3.08 1.73 2.64
CA ARG A 28 1.85 1.75 3.46
C ARG A 28 1.39 0.35 3.86
N PHE A 29 1.52 -0.61 2.96
CA PHE A 29 1.20 -2.01 3.23
C PHE A 29 2.11 -2.58 4.33
N ASN A 30 3.42 -2.34 4.24
CA ASN A 30 4.36 -2.74 5.28
C ASN A 30 4.08 -2.02 6.61
N LEU A 31 3.86 -0.71 6.60
CA LEU A 31 3.44 0.05 7.78
C LEU A 31 2.20 -0.56 8.45
N ASP A 32 1.14 -0.82 7.69
CA ASP A 32 -0.09 -1.43 8.21
C ASP A 32 0.15 -2.87 8.70
N ARG A 33 1.07 -3.62 8.07
CA ARG A 33 1.43 -5.00 8.47
C ARG A 33 2.19 -5.06 9.79
N PHE A 34 3.13 -4.14 10.02
CA PHE A 34 3.92 -4.06 11.25
C PHE A 34 3.22 -3.27 12.36
N GLY A 35 2.03 -2.69 12.10
CA GLY A 35 1.34 -1.86 13.08
C GLY A 35 2.03 -0.51 13.32
N LEU A 36 2.67 0.03 12.29
CA LEU A 36 3.41 1.30 12.34
C LEU A 36 2.64 2.39 11.61
N ARG A 37 2.63 3.59 12.18
CA ARG A 37 1.97 4.76 11.62
C ARG A 37 2.92 5.94 11.63
N ILE A 38 3.06 6.57 10.46
CA ILE A 38 3.83 7.81 10.29
C ILE A 38 2.99 8.84 9.56
N SER A 39 3.27 10.10 9.81
CA SER A 39 2.67 11.22 9.11
C SER A 39 3.42 11.52 7.80
N LEU A 40 2.74 12.12 6.82
CA LEU A 40 3.36 12.52 5.56
C LEU A 40 4.57 13.46 5.76
N PRO A 41 4.53 14.46 6.67
CA PRO A 41 5.71 15.28 6.95
C PRO A 41 6.92 14.47 7.44
N GLN A 42 6.72 13.50 8.34
CA GLN A 42 7.81 12.64 8.83
C GLN A 42 8.44 11.83 7.69
N TRP A 43 7.62 11.29 6.79
CA TRP A 43 8.11 10.60 5.59
C TRP A 43 8.91 11.54 4.68
N GLN A 44 8.42 12.76 4.46
CA GLN A 44 9.09 13.75 3.60
C GLN A 44 10.40 14.29 4.20
N MET A 45 10.62 14.15 5.50
CA MET A 45 11.90 14.46 6.14
C MET A 45 12.99 13.42 5.82
N LEU A 46 12.60 12.19 5.43
CA LEU A 46 13.56 11.16 5.07
C LEU A 46 14.24 11.47 3.72
N PRO A 47 15.55 11.21 3.58
CA PRO A 47 16.22 11.33 2.30
C PRO A 47 15.61 10.35 1.30
N HIS A 48 15.78 10.65 0.00
CA HIS A 48 15.23 9.83 -1.07
C HIS A 48 15.77 8.39 -1.03
N GLU A 49 17.04 8.21 -0.68
CA GLU A 49 17.68 6.90 -0.58
C GLU A 49 17.00 5.99 0.46
N ASP A 50 16.67 6.54 1.64
CA ASP A 50 15.94 5.82 2.69
C ASP A 50 14.53 5.44 2.25
N ARG A 51 13.82 6.38 1.62
CA ARG A 51 12.48 6.16 1.08
C ARG A 51 12.49 5.07 0.00
N ALA A 52 13.49 5.08 -0.87
CA ALA A 52 13.69 4.06 -1.88
C ALA A 52 14.01 2.70 -1.24
N LEU A 53 14.83 2.68 -0.19
CA LEU A 53 15.15 1.47 0.56
C LEU A 53 13.90 0.86 1.20
N LEU A 54 13.05 1.69 1.83
CA LEU A 54 11.77 1.26 2.41
C LEU A 54 10.80 0.72 1.35
N ALA A 55 10.79 1.30 0.15
CA ALA A 55 9.96 0.83 -0.96
C ALA A 55 10.49 -0.45 -1.64
N ARG A 56 11.75 -0.85 -1.38
CA ARG A 56 12.34 -2.10 -1.87
C ARG A 56 12.01 -3.32 -1.01
N PHE A 57 11.41 -3.13 0.16
CA PHE A 57 11.01 -4.24 1.01
C PHE A 57 9.97 -5.14 0.31
N PRO A 58 10.03 -6.46 0.51
CA PRO A 58 9.04 -7.38 -0.03
C PRO A 58 7.66 -7.09 0.59
N VAL A 59 6.60 -7.19 -0.21
CA VAL A 59 5.20 -7.05 0.21
C VAL A 59 4.52 -8.42 0.35
N ASP A 60 5.29 -9.51 0.42
CA ASP A 60 4.80 -10.87 0.49
C ASP A 60 4.42 -11.31 1.91
N GLU A 61 3.32 -12.05 2.04
CA GLU A 61 2.83 -12.60 3.31
C GLU A 61 3.72 -13.72 3.88
N ASP A 62 4.78 -14.13 3.17
CA ASP A 62 5.68 -15.18 3.64
C ASP A 62 6.37 -14.74 4.95
N THR A 63 5.85 -15.26 6.05
CA THR A 63 6.22 -14.95 7.44
C THR A 63 7.57 -15.53 7.84
N ALA A 64 8.20 -16.30 6.96
CA ALA A 64 9.50 -16.92 7.21
C ALA A 64 10.67 -15.93 7.25
N ILE A 65 10.48 -14.72 6.74
CA ILE A 65 11.48 -13.66 6.78
C ILE A 65 10.83 -12.54 7.58
N GLU A 66 11.23 -12.34 8.84
CA GLU A 66 10.97 -11.08 9.54
C GLU A 66 11.82 -10.01 8.85
N PRO A 67 11.22 -9.17 7.98
CA PRO A 67 11.94 -8.06 7.41
C PRO A 67 12.12 -7.05 8.54
N ASN A 68 13.35 -6.61 8.80
CA ASN A 68 13.66 -5.53 9.74
C ASN A 68 13.15 -4.15 9.25
N PHE A 69 11.95 -4.10 8.66
CA PHE A 69 11.33 -2.90 8.13
C PHE A 69 11.03 -1.91 9.25
N ASP A 70 10.48 -2.42 10.36
CA ASP A 70 10.23 -1.65 11.58
C ASP A 70 11.51 -1.04 12.14
N HIS A 71 12.58 -1.84 12.24
CA HIS A 71 13.88 -1.38 12.73
C HIS A 71 14.51 -0.37 11.76
N ALA A 72 14.48 -0.63 10.46
CA ALA A 72 15.01 0.27 9.44
C ALA A 72 14.26 1.61 9.45
N LEU A 73 12.92 1.58 9.45
CA LEU A 73 12.10 2.79 9.52
C LEU A 73 12.39 3.59 10.80
N TYR A 74 12.49 2.89 11.94
CA TYR A 74 12.76 3.51 13.23
C TYR A 74 14.13 4.20 13.25
N GLU A 75 15.19 3.51 12.82
CA GLU A 75 16.54 4.08 12.73
C GLU A 75 16.59 5.28 11.78
N MET A 76 15.92 5.21 10.61
CA MET A 76 15.84 6.31 9.64
C MET A 76 15.12 7.53 10.21
N LEU A 77 13.94 7.34 10.83
CA LEU A 77 13.17 8.43 11.44
C LEU A 77 13.91 9.06 12.61
N ARG A 78 14.57 8.25 13.44
CA ARG A 78 15.37 8.75 14.56
C ARG A 78 16.57 9.56 14.07
N THR A 79 17.26 9.07 13.04
CA THR A 79 18.47 9.71 12.50
C THR A 79 18.14 11.01 11.76
N HIS A 80 17.10 11.03 10.92
CA HIS A 80 16.80 12.15 10.04
C HIS A 80 15.79 13.14 10.61
N ALA A 81 14.82 12.67 11.38
CA ALA A 81 13.73 13.48 11.89
C ALA A 81 13.73 13.61 13.42
N ASN A 82 14.57 12.85 14.14
CA ASN A 82 14.59 12.79 15.61
C ASN A 82 13.19 12.56 16.20
N VAL A 83 12.41 11.71 15.52
CA VAL A 83 11.05 11.29 15.89
C VAL A 83 10.95 9.78 15.82
N GLU A 84 9.92 9.25 16.45
CA GLU A 84 9.59 7.83 16.42
C GLU A 84 8.27 7.62 15.65
N PRO A 85 8.10 6.48 14.96
CA PRO A 85 6.81 6.10 14.40
C PRO A 85 5.82 5.78 15.52
N ASP A 86 4.55 6.10 15.30
CA ASP A 86 3.47 5.71 16.21
C ASP A 86 3.13 4.23 16.02
N TRP A 87 2.93 3.53 17.12
CA TRP A 87 2.43 2.16 17.10
C TRP A 87 0.91 2.17 17.10
N PHE A 88 0.31 1.35 16.26
CA PHE A 88 -1.13 1.14 16.27
C PHE A 88 -1.42 -0.36 16.16
N THR A 89 -2.55 -0.78 16.70
CA THR A 89 -3.01 -2.16 16.56
C THR A 89 -3.63 -2.30 15.17
N PRO A 90 -3.02 -3.06 14.25
CA PRO A 90 -3.64 -3.33 12.96
C PRO A 90 -4.93 -4.14 13.17
N GLU A 91 -5.90 -3.94 12.29
CA GLU A 91 -7.13 -4.74 12.30
C GLU A 91 -6.77 -6.19 11.95
N ASP A 92 -7.20 -7.16 12.77
CA ASP A 92 -6.86 -8.58 12.58
C ASP A 92 -7.40 -9.13 11.25
N ALA A 93 -8.58 -8.68 10.84
CA ALA A 93 -9.30 -9.16 9.66
C ALA A 93 -9.82 -7.99 8.82
N PRO A 94 -8.93 -7.25 8.12
CA PRO A 94 -9.37 -6.16 7.28
C PRO A 94 -10.15 -6.69 6.09
N ALA A 95 -11.16 -5.94 5.66
CA ALA A 95 -12.08 -6.35 4.59
C ALA A 95 -11.38 -6.78 3.29
N TRP A 96 -10.16 -6.29 3.03
CA TRP A 96 -9.39 -6.69 1.84
C TRP A 96 -8.79 -8.11 1.91
N ARG A 97 -8.60 -8.66 3.12
CA ARG A 97 -8.13 -10.04 3.31
C ARG A 97 -9.22 -11.05 2.99
N ASP A 98 -10.49 -10.69 3.17
CA ASP A 98 -11.60 -11.55 2.82
C ASP A 98 -11.71 -11.69 1.29
N THR A 99 -11.50 -12.91 0.79
CA THR A 99 -11.69 -13.26 -0.62
C THR A 99 -13.13 -13.69 -0.91
N GLY A 100 -13.94 -13.93 0.11
CA GLY A 100 -15.32 -14.38 0.03
C GLY A 100 -16.33 -13.25 -0.17
N THR A 101 -15.93 -11.98 -0.02
CA THR A 101 -16.78 -10.81 -0.30
C THR A 101 -15.94 -9.64 -0.82
N VAL A 102 -16.43 -8.95 -1.85
CA VAL A 102 -15.82 -7.71 -2.34
C VAL A 102 -16.23 -6.56 -1.42
N PRO A 103 -15.29 -5.76 -0.88
CA PRO A 103 -15.65 -4.66 0.01
C PRO A 103 -16.56 -3.63 -0.66
N ASP A 104 -17.58 -3.15 0.06
CA ASP A 104 -18.54 -2.15 -0.44
C ASP A 104 -17.87 -0.88 -0.96
N GLY A 105 -16.77 -0.46 -0.34
CA GLY A 105 -15.99 0.69 -0.81
C GLY A 105 -15.48 0.48 -2.24
N VAL A 106 -15.03 -0.72 -2.58
CA VAL A 106 -14.52 -1.05 -3.93
C VAL A 106 -15.66 -1.02 -4.94
N LEU A 107 -16.82 -1.57 -4.59
CA LEU A 107 -18.02 -1.53 -5.42
C LEU A 107 -18.51 -0.09 -5.63
N HIS A 108 -18.53 0.70 -4.57
CA HIS A 108 -18.90 2.12 -4.62
C HIS A 108 -17.94 2.89 -5.52
N GLN A 109 -16.63 2.71 -5.35
CA GLN A 109 -15.64 3.43 -6.13
C GLN A 109 -15.69 3.05 -7.61
N ALA A 110 -15.94 1.77 -7.93
CA ALA A 110 -16.21 1.35 -9.30
C ALA A 110 -17.44 2.05 -9.89
N ASN A 111 -18.50 2.19 -9.12
CA ASN A 111 -19.69 2.94 -9.54
C ASN A 111 -19.38 4.44 -9.73
N VAL A 112 -18.72 5.10 -8.78
CA VAL A 112 -18.33 6.52 -8.88
C VAL A 112 -17.45 6.76 -10.11
N ALA A 113 -16.51 5.86 -10.38
CA ALA A 113 -15.64 5.91 -11.53
C ALA A 113 -16.29 5.42 -12.84
N GLN A 114 -17.56 4.96 -12.80
CA GLN A 114 -18.30 4.42 -13.94
C GLN A 114 -17.57 3.27 -14.65
N VAL A 115 -16.92 2.40 -13.88
CA VAL A 115 -16.24 1.18 -14.36
C VAL A 115 -16.94 -0.08 -13.83
N ALA A 116 -16.75 -1.21 -14.52
CA ALA A 116 -17.31 -2.48 -14.08
C ALA A 116 -16.64 -2.93 -12.78
N ALA A 117 -17.42 -3.09 -11.72
CA ALA A 117 -16.91 -3.57 -10.44
C ALA A 117 -16.32 -5.00 -10.57
N PRO A 118 -15.23 -5.32 -9.84
CA PRO A 118 -14.67 -6.65 -9.86
C PRO A 118 -15.70 -7.66 -9.31
N ASN A 119 -15.82 -8.81 -9.98
CA ASN A 119 -16.61 -9.90 -9.46
C ASN A 119 -15.84 -10.67 -8.38
N LEU A 120 -16.54 -11.57 -7.67
CA LEU A 120 -15.96 -12.30 -6.55
C LEU A 120 -14.80 -13.21 -6.97
N GLU A 121 -14.88 -13.85 -8.14
CA GLU A 121 -13.81 -14.73 -8.64
C GLU A 121 -12.54 -13.94 -8.97
N GLN A 122 -12.69 -12.81 -9.65
CA GLN A 122 -11.60 -11.87 -9.93
C GLN A 122 -10.97 -11.39 -8.63
N TRP A 123 -11.78 -10.98 -7.67
CA TRP A 123 -11.32 -10.54 -6.36
C TRP A 123 -10.54 -11.62 -5.61
N ALA A 124 -11.05 -12.85 -5.59
CA ALA A 124 -10.39 -13.98 -4.95
C ALA A 124 -9.06 -14.37 -5.63
N GLN A 125 -8.93 -14.15 -6.94
CA GLN A 125 -7.70 -14.39 -7.70
C GLN A 125 -6.65 -13.28 -7.53
N LEU A 126 -7.02 -12.12 -6.98
CA LEU A 126 -6.07 -11.03 -6.74
C LEU A 126 -5.11 -11.36 -5.61
N GLU A 127 -3.86 -10.97 -5.82
CA GLU A 127 -2.83 -11.01 -4.78
C GLU A 127 -3.24 -10.12 -3.59
N PRO A 128 -2.87 -10.51 -2.35
CA PRO A 128 -3.18 -9.77 -1.13
C PRO A 128 -2.84 -8.27 -1.24
N PHE A 129 -1.69 -7.95 -1.83
CA PHE A 129 -1.23 -6.57 -2.03
C PHE A 129 -2.15 -5.77 -2.98
N LYS A 130 -2.61 -6.38 -4.09
CA LYS A 130 -3.55 -5.73 -5.03
C LYS A 130 -4.90 -5.46 -4.39
N ARG A 131 -5.41 -6.41 -3.59
CA ARG A 131 -6.65 -6.24 -2.81
C ARG A 131 -6.53 -5.12 -1.80
N TYR A 132 -5.41 -5.07 -1.06
CA TYR A 132 -5.11 -3.97 -0.14
C TYR A 132 -5.15 -2.61 -0.84
N VAL A 133 -4.49 -2.49 -2.00
CA VAL A 133 -4.46 -1.25 -2.77
C VAL A 133 -5.86 -0.81 -3.18
N LEU A 134 -6.67 -1.69 -3.77
CA LEU A 134 -8.05 -1.36 -4.16
C LEU A 134 -8.86 -0.88 -2.95
N ALA A 135 -8.83 -1.63 -1.85
CA ALA A 135 -9.55 -1.25 -0.64
C ALA A 135 -9.08 0.11 -0.09
N LYS A 136 -7.79 0.42 -0.18
CA LYS A 136 -7.22 1.71 0.26
C LYS A 136 -7.67 2.85 -0.63
N LEU A 137 -7.64 2.68 -1.96
CA LEU A 137 -8.09 3.67 -2.94
C LEU A 137 -9.59 3.95 -2.83
N SER A 138 -10.33 2.97 -2.33
CA SER A 138 -11.78 3.00 -2.10
C SER A 138 -12.19 3.43 -0.69
N ARG A 139 -11.25 3.82 0.19
CA ARG A 139 -11.60 4.32 1.53
C ARG A 139 -12.33 5.66 1.52
N LYS A 140 -12.08 6.49 0.50
CA LYS A 140 -12.75 7.79 0.36
C LYS A 140 -14.04 7.61 -0.44
N PRO A 141 -15.12 8.29 -0.06
CA PRO A 141 -16.35 8.31 -0.85
C PRO A 141 -16.21 9.12 -2.14
N GLU A 142 -15.19 9.98 -2.22
CA GLU A 142 -14.86 10.76 -3.41
C GLU A 142 -14.12 9.88 -4.44
N GLY A 143 -14.37 10.15 -5.72
CA GLY A 143 -13.71 9.47 -6.83
C GLY A 143 -12.19 9.61 -6.75
N ASN A 144 -11.49 8.48 -6.70
CA ASN A 144 -10.04 8.44 -6.67
C ASN A 144 -9.48 8.25 -8.09
N HIS A 145 -8.62 9.17 -8.53
CA HIS A 145 -8.03 9.13 -9.86
C HIS A 145 -7.15 7.89 -10.09
N ASP A 146 -6.55 7.34 -9.04
CA ASP A 146 -5.67 6.16 -9.12
C ASP A 146 -6.47 4.84 -9.21
N PHE A 147 -7.77 4.87 -8.89
CA PHE A 147 -8.59 3.65 -8.84
C PHE A 147 -8.81 3.01 -10.21
N VAL A 148 -9.10 3.81 -11.23
CA VAL A 148 -9.31 3.30 -12.61
C VAL A 148 -8.01 2.74 -13.21
N PRO A 149 -6.87 3.46 -13.14
CA PRO A 149 -5.57 2.90 -13.51
C PRO A 149 -5.24 1.60 -12.78
N ALA A 150 -5.45 1.54 -11.46
CA ALA A 150 -5.19 0.33 -10.67
C ALA A 150 -6.05 -0.84 -11.15
N MET A 151 -7.35 -0.63 -11.39
CA MET A 151 -8.22 -1.69 -11.93
C MET A 151 -7.78 -2.20 -13.31
N LYS A 152 -7.28 -1.32 -14.18
CA LYS A 152 -6.74 -1.72 -15.48
C LYS A 152 -5.45 -2.50 -15.34
N GLU A 153 -4.53 -2.03 -14.49
CA GLU A 153 -3.27 -2.70 -14.20
C GLU A 153 -3.46 -4.08 -13.56
N PHE A 154 -4.52 -4.25 -12.76
CA PHE A 154 -4.88 -5.53 -12.14
C PHE A 154 -5.71 -6.45 -13.06
N GLY A 155 -6.01 -6.01 -14.30
CA GLY A 155 -6.77 -6.81 -15.26
C GLY A 155 -8.27 -6.93 -14.94
N LEU A 156 -8.80 -6.05 -14.09
CA LEU A 156 -10.21 -6.02 -13.68
C LEU A 156 -11.06 -5.18 -14.62
N ALA A 157 -10.46 -4.14 -15.22
CA ALA A 157 -11.07 -3.30 -16.24
C ALA A 157 -10.26 -3.31 -17.54
N ARG A 158 -10.95 -3.11 -18.66
CA ARG A 158 -10.34 -2.89 -19.99
C ARG A 158 -10.39 -1.41 -20.34
#